data_AF-A0A2I0HNZ7-F1
#
_entry.id   AF-A0A2I0HNZ7-F1
#
_cell.length_a   1.000
_cell.length_b   1.000
_cell.length_c   1.000
_cell.angle_alpha   90.00
_cell.angle_beta   90.00
_cell.angle_gamma   90.00
#
_symmetry.space_group_name_H-M   'P 1'
#
loop_
_entity.id
_entity.type
_entity.pdbx_description
1 polymer ?
#
loop_
_entity_poly.entity_id
_entity_poly.type
_entity_poly.pdbx_seq_one_letter_code
_entity_poly.pdbx_strand_id
1 'polypeptide(L)'
;MLFIDSEWQEPVLRKRIPIINPTTEEIIGDIPAATAEDVELAVRAARRALARNKGKDWSTASSAVRAKYMRAIAAKIKERKSQLAKLEVMDCGKPYDEATSDMDDVAGCFEYYADLAEGLDAKQKAPISFPSETFKSHVLKEPIGVVGLISPW
;
A
#
# COMPACT_ATOMS: atom_id res chain seq x y z
N MET A 1 16.18 6.12 5.27
CA MET A 1 15.13 6.67 6.14
C MET A 1 13.89 5.80 5.99
N LEU A 2 13.13 5.61 7.05
CA LEU A 2 11.82 4.96 7.04
C LEU A 2 10.75 5.98 6.63
N PHE A 3 9.70 5.55 5.96
CA PHE A 3 8.55 6.42 5.63
C PHE A 3 7.43 6.16 6.64
N ILE A 4 7.29 7.05 7.64
CA ILE A 4 6.33 6.92 8.74
C ILE A 4 5.60 8.26 8.92
N ASP A 5 4.27 8.20 9.04
CA ASP A 5 3.40 9.38 9.24
C ASP A 5 3.57 10.47 8.15
N SER A 6 3.74 10.04 6.90
CA SER A 6 3.99 10.91 5.72
C SER A 6 5.33 11.64 5.72
N GLU A 7 6.26 11.26 6.60
CA GLU A 7 7.58 11.86 6.74
C GLU A 7 8.70 10.83 6.59
N TRP A 8 9.87 11.27 6.12
CA TRP A 8 11.09 10.47 6.12
C TRP A 8 11.80 10.59 7.47
N GLN A 9 11.94 9.47 8.18
CA GLN A 9 12.50 9.43 9.54
C GLN A 9 13.73 8.51 9.61
N GLU A 10 14.70 8.83 10.46
CA GLU A 10 15.79 7.91 10.79
C GLU A 10 15.27 6.81 11.73
N PRO A 11 15.70 5.54 11.59
CA PRO A 11 15.35 4.51 12.58
C PRO A 11 15.77 4.93 13.98
N VAL A 12 15.02 4.53 15.00
CA VAL A 12 15.30 4.88 16.41
C VAL A 12 16.73 4.48 16.80
N LEU A 13 17.21 3.31 16.35
CA LEU A 13 18.57 2.85 16.63
C LEU A 13 19.60 3.24 15.54
N ARG A 14 19.20 4.02 14.53
CA ARG A 14 20.04 4.47 13.40
C ARG A 14 20.77 3.36 12.65
N LYS A 15 20.31 2.11 12.76
CA LYS A 15 20.91 0.97 12.08
C LYS A 15 20.56 0.99 10.60
N ARG A 16 21.48 0.45 9.80
CA ARG A 16 21.36 0.34 8.34
C ARG A 16 21.92 -1.02 7.89
N ILE A 17 21.41 -1.53 6.78
CA ILE A 17 21.89 -2.76 6.14
C ILE A 17 22.25 -2.47 4.69
N PRO A 18 23.30 -3.13 4.15
CA PRO A 18 23.74 -2.90 2.77
C PRO A 18 22.74 -3.49 1.77
N ILE A 19 22.68 -2.86 0.60
CA ILE A 19 22.06 -3.41 -0.62
C ILE A 19 23.20 -3.96 -1.48
N ILE A 20 23.08 -5.22 -1.89
CA ILE A 20 24.10 -5.92 -2.67
C ILE A 20 23.53 -6.18 -4.05
N ASN A 21 24.24 -5.77 -5.11
CA ASN A 21 23.84 -6.15 -6.45
C ASN A 21 24.19 -7.63 -6.69
N PRO A 22 23.22 -8.51 -6.94
CA PRO A 22 23.47 -9.95 -7.07
C PRO A 22 24.29 -10.33 -8.31
N THR A 23 24.41 -9.43 -9.29
CA THR A 23 25.22 -9.67 -10.50
C THR A 23 26.71 -9.43 -10.25
N THR A 24 27.05 -8.46 -9.40
CA THR A 24 28.45 -8.04 -9.16
C THR A 24 28.95 -8.36 -7.76
N GLU A 25 28.05 -8.74 -6.84
CA GLU A 25 28.31 -8.94 -5.40
C GLU A 25 28.77 -7.67 -4.65
N GLU A 26 28.84 -6.54 -5.35
CA GLU A 26 29.21 -5.24 -4.81
C GLU A 26 28.07 -4.57 -4.04
N ILE A 27 28.43 -3.77 -3.02
CA ILE A 27 27.50 -2.93 -2.29
C ILE A 27 27.13 -1.72 -3.16
N ILE A 28 25.84 -1.56 -3.47
CA ILE A 28 25.32 -0.47 -4.31
C ILE A 28 24.58 0.62 -3.51
N GLY A 29 24.47 0.43 -2.19
CA GLY A 29 23.83 1.38 -1.29
C GLY A 29 23.48 0.74 0.04
N ASP A 30 22.59 1.38 0.79
CA ASP A 30 22.12 0.87 2.08
C ASP A 30 20.71 1.39 2.40
N ILE A 31 19.96 0.59 3.16
CA ILE A 31 18.60 0.90 3.62
C ILE A 31 18.54 0.93 5.16
N PRO A 32 17.58 1.68 5.74
CA PRO A 32 17.35 1.65 7.19
C PRO A 32 16.99 0.24 7.68
N ALA A 33 17.53 -0.15 8.84
CA ALA A 33 17.17 -1.38 9.54
C ALA A 33 16.26 -1.03 10.74
N ALA A 34 14.94 -1.14 10.52
CA ALA A 34 13.93 -0.82 11.52
C ALA A 34 13.95 -1.80 12.71
N THR A 35 13.50 -1.32 13.87
CA THR A 35 13.33 -2.13 15.10
C THR A 35 11.88 -2.15 15.56
N ALA A 36 11.60 -2.85 16.67
CA ALA A 36 10.25 -2.91 17.25
C ALA A 36 9.70 -1.52 17.63
N GLU A 37 10.56 -0.60 18.05
CA GLU A 37 10.21 0.78 18.38
C GLU A 37 9.72 1.54 17.14
N ASP A 38 10.38 1.35 15.99
CA ASP A 38 9.95 1.93 14.70
C ASP A 38 8.61 1.35 14.25
N VAL A 39 8.40 0.04 14.45
CA VAL A 39 7.11 -0.62 14.16
C VAL A 39 5.99 -0.02 15.02
N GLU A 40 6.22 0.21 16.32
CA GLU A 40 5.23 0.84 17.19
C GLU A 40 4.93 2.29 16.80
N LEU A 41 5.93 3.04 16.29
CA LEU A 41 5.71 4.37 15.70
C LEU A 41 4.82 4.28 14.45
N ALA A 42 5.10 3.34 13.54
CA ALA A 42 4.32 3.12 12.33
C ALA A 42 2.88 2.69 12.62
N VAL A 43 2.67 1.74 13.56
CA VAL A 43 1.34 1.28 13.97
C VAL A 43 0.54 2.41 14.61
N ARG A 44 1.15 3.23 15.48
CA ARG A 44 0.48 4.40 16.07
C ARG A 44 0.08 5.42 15.00
N ALA A 45 0.95 5.69 14.03
CA ALA A 45 0.64 6.58 12.90
C ALA A 45 -0.53 6.03 12.07
N ALA A 46 -0.51 4.74 11.72
CA ALA A 46 -1.59 4.09 10.98
C ALA A 46 -2.93 4.13 11.74
N ARG A 47 -2.93 3.88 13.05
CA ARG A 47 -4.13 4.03 13.90
C ARG A 47 -4.66 5.46 13.92
N ARG A 48 -3.79 6.46 14.01
CA ARG A 48 -4.18 7.87 13.92
C ARG A 48 -4.80 8.20 12.56
N ALA A 49 -4.20 7.73 11.47
CA ALA A 49 -4.71 7.96 10.12
C ALA A 49 -6.12 7.36 9.93
N LEU A 50 -6.40 6.19 10.53
CA LEU A 50 -7.71 5.55 10.49
C LEU A 50 -8.82 6.41 11.13
N ALA A 51 -8.49 7.15 12.20
CA ALA A 51 -9.44 7.99 12.93
C ALA A 51 -9.40 9.48 12.51
N ARG A 52 -8.39 9.91 11.75
CA ARG A 52 -8.17 11.31 11.38
C ARG A 52 -9.39 11.89 10.68
N ASN A 53 -9.78 13.10 11.08
CA ASN A 53 -11.00 13.77 10.59
C ASN A 53 -12.26 12.87 10.67
N LYS A 54 -12.40 12.13 11.79
CA LYS A 54 -13.47 11.13 11.98
C LYS A 54 -13.48 10.05 10.88
N GLY A 55 -12.30 9.69 10.40
CA GLY A 55 -12.08 8.74 9.31
C GLY A 55 -12.29 9.27 7.90
N LYS A 56 -12.83 10.49 7.74
CA LYS A 56 -13.27 11.01 6.43
C LYS A 56 -12.12 11.14 5.43
N ASP A 57 -10.89 11.26 5.93
CA ASP A 57 -9.70 11.34 5.08
C ASP A 57 -9.36 9.98 4.43
N TRP A 58 -9.75 8.86 5.03
CA TRP A 58 -9.41 7.54 4.50
C TRP A 58 -10.41 6.42 4.84
N SER A 59 -10.57 6.09 6.12
CA SER A 59 -11.35 4.90 6.56
C SER A 59 -12.84 5.01 6.23
N THR A 60 -13.41 6.21 6.28
CA THR A 60 -14.81 6.52 5.92
C THR A 60 -14.93 7.37 4.66
N ALA A 61 -13.82 7.56 3.93
CA ALA A 61 -13.85 8.18 2.61
C ALA A 61 -14.73 7.36 1.65
N SER A 62 -15.27 7.98 0.60
CA SER A 62 -15.97 7.23 -0.44
C SER A 62 -15.01 6.33 -1.21
N SER A 63 -15.55 5.29 -1.83
CA SER A 63 -14.81 4.44 -2.77
C SER A 63 -14.06 5.24 -3.83
N ALA A 64 -14.73 6.23 -4.42
CA ALA A 64 -14.17 7.06 -5.48
C ALA A 64 -12.93 7.85 -5.04
N VAL A 65 -12.90 8.32 -3.79
CA VAL A 65 -11.72 8.98 -3.23
C VAL A 65 -10.55 8.00 -3.15
N ARG A 66 -10.76 6.79 -2.62
CA ARG A 66 -9.70 5.76 -2.55
C ARG A 66 -9.23 5.35 -3.95
N ALA A 67 -10.15 5.14 -4.88
CA ALA A 67 -9.85 4.81 -6.26
C ALA A 67 -9.00 5.90 -6.93
N LYS A 68 -9.28 7.18 -6.69
CA LYS A 68 -8.47 8.30 -7.19
C LYS A 68 -7.00 8.18 -6.76
N TYR A 69 -6.72 7.84 -5.50
CA TYR A 69 -5.35 7.64 -5.04
C TYR A 69 -4.68 6.44 -5.70
N MET A 70 -5.39 5.32 -5.84
CA MET A 70 -4.88 4.12 -6.51
C MET A 70 -4.52 4.41 -7.97
N ARG A 71 -5.39 5.10 -8.72
CA ARG A 71 -5.10 5.51 -10.11
C ARG A 71 -3.96 6.52 -10.20
N ALA A 72 -3.84 7.44 -9.24
CA ALA A 72 -2.72 8.36 -9.19
C ALA A 72 -1.38 7.64 -8.96
N ILE A 73 -1.36 6.59 -8.14
CA ILE A 73 -0.18 5.73 -7.95
C ILE A 73 0.12 5.00 -9.25
N ALA A 74 -0.86 4.35 -9.89
CA ALA A 74 -0.67 3.67 -11.18
C ALA A 74 -0.07 4.60 -12.25
N ALA A 75 -0.58 5.83 -12.34
CA ALA A 75 -0.04 6.85 -13.25
C ALA A 75 1.43 7.19 -12.93
N LYS A 76 1.80 7.31 -11.66
CA LYS A 76 3.19 7.58 -11.24
C LYS A 76 4.14 6.40 -11.48
N ILE A 77 3.66 5.15 -11.35
CA ILE A 77 4.41 3.96 -11.73
C ILE A 77 4.69 3.98 -13.24
N LYS A 78 3.66 4.21 -14.07
CA LYS A 78 3.80 4.32 -15.53
C LYS A 78 4.77 5.43 -15.94
N GLU A 79 4.66 6.61 -15.32
CA GLU A 79 5.56 7.76 -15.54
C GLU A 79 7.03 7.41 -15.24
N ARG A 80 7.27 6.61 -14.20
CA ARG A 80 8.62 6.26 -13.72
C ARG A 80 9.07 4.85 -14.11
N LYS A 81 8.33 4.19 -15.01
CA LYS A 81 8.49 2.77 -15.36
C LYS A 81 9.95 2.37 -15.60
N SER A 82 10.63 3.08 -16.50
CA SER A 82 12.03 2.75 -16.85
C SER A 82 12.98 2.93 -15.66
N GLN A 83 12.74 3.92 -14.79
CA GLN A 83 13.55 4.16 -13.60
C GLN A 83 13.34 3.05 -12.57
N LEU A 84 12.08 2.70 -12.29
CA LEU A 84 11.74 1.66 -11.32
C LEU A 84 12.24 0.29 -11.78
N ALA A 85 12.06 -0.06 -13.06
CA ALA A 85 12.58 -1.31 -13.61
C ALA A 85 14.11 -1.43 -13.46
N LYS A 86 14.87 -0.33 -13.65
CA LYS A 86 16.33 -0.35 -13.44
C LYS A 86 16.70 -0.59 -11.98
N LEU A 87 15.97 0.02 -11.04
CA LEU A 87 16.17 -0.21 -9.61
C LEU A 87 15.90 -1.68 -9.26
N GLU A 88 14.79 -2.22 -9.77
CA GLU A 88 14.41 -3.62 -9.56
C GLU A 88 15.49 -4.59 -10.05
N VAL A 89 16.00 -4.40 -11.28
CA VAL A 89 17.08 -5.22 -11.83
C VAL A 89 18.34 -5.15 -10.97
N MET A 90 18.72 -3.96 -10.50
CA MET A 90 19.91 -3.79 -9.66
C MET A 90 19.78 -4.48 -8.30
N ASP A 91 18.56 -4.54 -7.76
CA ASP A 91 18.29 -5.09 -6.42
C ASP A 91 18.10 -6.62 -6.44
N CYS A 92 17.31 -7.15 -7.38
CA CYS A 92 16.98 -8.58 -7.41
C CYS A 92 17.70 -9.39 -8.51
N GLY A 93 18.33 -8.73 -9.49
CA GLY A 93 19.06 -9.39 -10.57
C GLY A 93 18.21 -10.00 -11.69
N LYS A 94 16.89 -9.77 -11.70
CA LYS A 94 16.03 -10.28 -12.78
C LYS A 94 16.33 -9.60 -14.13
N PRO A 95 16.03 -10.23 -15.27
CA PRO A 95 16.18 -9.60 -16.57
C PRO A 95 15.39 -8.29 -16.69
N TYR A 96 15.91 -7.32 -17.44
CA TYR A 96 15.27 -6.01 -17.60
C TYR A 96 13.87 -6.07 -18.23
N ASP A 97 13.65 -7.00 -19.16
CA ASP A 97 12.34 -7.18 -19.80
C ASP A 97 11.30 -7.71 -18.81
N GLU A 98 11.72 -8.58 -17.88
CA GLU A 98 10.87 -9.07 -16.78
C GLU A 98 10.54 -7.92 -15.81
N ALA A 99 11.54 -7.18 -15.33
CA ALA A 99 11.32 -6.01 -14.46
C ALA A 99 10.44 -4.93 -15.11
N THR A 100 10.55 -4.75 -16.43
CA THR A 100 9.71 -3.82 -17.19
C THR A 100 8.26 -4.30 -17.24
N SER A 101 8.04 -5.61 -17.38
CA SER A 101 6.71 -6.23 -17.35
C SER A 101 6.10 -6.14 -15.95
N ASP A 102 6.89 -6.38 -14.89
CA ASP A 102 6.44 -6.21 -13.50
C ASP A 102 5.90 -4.81 -13.23
N MET A 103 6.53 -3.76 -13.78
CA MET A 103 6.04 -2.39 -13.60
C MET A 103 4.68 -2.16 -14.28
N ASP A 104 4.39 -2.86 -15.40
CA ASP A 104 3.07 -2.84 -16.01
C ASP A 104 2.05 -3.57 -15.12
N ASP A 105 2.43 -4.72 -14.57
CA ASP A 105 1.58 -5.52 -13.67
C ASP A 105 1.28 -4.78 -12.36
N VAL A 106 2.27 -4.10 -11.78
CA VAL A 106 2.09 -3.23 -10.60
C VAL A 106 1.07 -2.14 -10.90
N ALA A 107 1.23 -1.43 -12.03
CA ALA A 107 0.29 -0.40 -12.42
C ALA A 107 -1.12 -0.99 -12.68
N GLY A 108 -1.21 -2.12 -13.38
CA GLY A 108 -2.46 -2.84 -13.64
C GLY A 108 -3.15 -3.30 -12.37
N CYS A 109 -2.41 -3.77 -11.37
CA CYS A 109 -2.92 -4.15 -10.06
C CYS A 109 -3.59 -2.96 -9.36
N PHE A 110 -2.96 -1.78 -9.35
CA PHE A 110 -3.57 -0.58 -8.79
C PHE A 110 -4.84 -0.13 -9.53
N GLU A 111 -4.85 -0.21 -10.87
CA GLU A 111 -6.04 0.12 -11.67
C GLU A 111 -7.19 -0.87 -11.40
N TYR A 112 -6.89 -2.18 -11.37
CA TYR A 112 -7.86 -3.23 -11.06
C TYR A 112 -8.50 -3.02 -9.67
N TYR A 113 -7.69 -2.72 -8.65
CA TYR A 113 -8.22 -2.44 -7.32
C TYR A 113 -8.96 -1.10 -7.24
N ALA A 114 -8.62 -0.11 -8.08
CA ALA A 114 -9.39 1.12 -8.19
C ALA A 114 -10.80 0.86 -8.72
N ASP A 115 -10.93 0.02 -9.75
CA ASP A 115 -12.23 -0.38 -10.31
C ASP A 115 -13.07 -1.16 -9.28
N LEU A 116 -12.44 -2.10 -8.57
CA LEU A 116 -13.09 -2.82 -7.47
C LEU A 116 -13.51 -1.89 -6.34
N ALA A 117 -12.69 -0.90 -6.00
CA ALA A 117 -13.01 0.08 -4.99
C ALA A 117 -14.28 0.85 -5.38
N GLU A 118 -14.39 1.38 -6.60
CA GLU A 118 -15.58 2.13 -7.07
C GLU A 118 -16.87 1.31 -6.99
N GLY A 119 -16.80 0.00 -7.24
CA GLY A 119 -17.94 -0.91 -7.05
C GLY A 119 -18.29 -1.22 -5.58
N LEU A 120 -17.48 -0.79 -4.61
CA LEU A 120 -17.66 -1.15 -3.20
C LEU A 120 -18.79 -0.36 -2.53
N ASP A 121 -18.96 0.93 -2.85
CA ASP A 121 -20.01 1.75 -2.23
C ASP A 121 -21.41 1.23 -2.60
N ALA A 122 -21.59 0.73 -3.84
CA ALA A 122 -22.82 0.09 -4.28
C ALA A 122 -23.14 -1.24 -3.55
N LYS A 123 -22.14 -1.86 -2.91
CA LYS A 123 -22.30 -3.09 -2.12
C LYS A 123 -22.58 -2.81 -0.64
N GLN A 124 -22.57 -1.55 -0.20
CA GLN A 124 -22.87 -1.18 1.18
C GLN A 124 -24.37 -1.30 1.46
N LYS A 125 -24.72 -1.62 2.71
CA LYS A 125 -26.12 -1.77 3.16
C LYS A 125 -26.92 -2.76 2.31
N ALA A 126 -26.27 -3.81 1.80
CA ALA A 126 -26.94 -4.86 1.06
C ALA A 126 -28.03 -5.50 1.95
N PRO A 127 -29.30 -5.51 1.53
CA PRO A 127 -30.40 -5.95 2.38
C PRO A 127 -30.34 -7.47 2.60
N ILE A 128 -30.72 -7.91 3.79
CA ILE A 128 -30.91 -9.33 4.11
C ILE A 128 -32.40 -9.58 4.22
N SER A 129 -32.91 -10.53 3.42
CA SER A 129 -34.30 -10.97 3.51
C SER A 129 -34.53 -11.64 4.87
N PHE A 130 -35.54 -11.18 5.60
CA PHE A 130 -35.88 -11.70 6.91
C PHE A 130 -37.40 -11.98 6.97
N PRO A 131 -37.86 -13.10 7.54
CA PRO A 131 -39.28 -13.48 7.53
C PRO A 131 -40.21 -12.54 8.31
N SER A 132 -39.67 -11.66 9.14
CA SER A 132 -40.44 -10.76 9.99
C SER A 132 -40.44 -9.34 9.44
N GLU A 133 -41.62 -8.73 9.34
CA GLU A 133 -41.80 -7.33 8.90
C GLU A 133 -41.40 -6.31 9.97
N THR A 134 -41.25 -6.71 11.24
CA THR A 134 -40.87 -5.80 12.33
C THR A 134 -39.37 -5.54 12.40
N PHE A 135 -38.55 -6.35 11.73
CA PHE A 135 -37.09 -6.23 11.74
C PHE A 135 -36.54 -5.93 10.34
N LYS A 136 -35.52 -5.07 10.26
CA LYS A 136 -34.76 -4.81 9.03
C LYS A 136 -33.30 -5.15 9.28
N SER A 137 -32.67 -5.84 8.33
CA SER A 137 -31.28 -6.24 8.42
C SER A 137 -30.54 -5.93 7.11
N HIS A 138 -29.26 -5.56 7.23
CA HIS A 138 -28.38 -5.31 6.10
C HIS A 138 -26.93 -5.59 6.48
N VAL A 139 -26.08 -5.78 5.47
CA VAL A 139 -24.62 -5.95 5.64
C VAL A 139 -23.89 -4.64 5.46
N LEU A 140 -22.95 -4.35 6.35
CA LEU A 140 -21.94 -3.31 6.17
C LEU A 140 -20.58 -3.96 5.90
N LYS A 141 -19.82 -3.39 4.96
CA LYS A 141 -18.45 -3.82 4.64
C LYS A 141 -17.49 -2.71 5.03
N GLU A 142 -16.88 -2.83 6.19
CA GLU A 142 -16.00 -1.80 6.74
C GLU A 142 -14.52 -2.23 6.61
N PRO A 143 -13.57 -1.28 6.53
CA PRO A 143 -12.15 -1.61 6.60
C PRO A 143 -11.82 -2.37 7.89
N ILE A 144 -11.01 -3.43 7.78
CA ILE A 144 -10.63 -4.26 8.93
C ILE A 144 -9.82 -3.50 10.00
N GLY A 145 -9.16 -2.40 9.60
CA GLY A 145 -8.34 -1.56 10.46
C GLY A 145 -6.89 -1.48 10.00
N VAL A 146 -5.95 -1.53 10.94
CA VAL A 146 -4.52 -1.53 10.65
C VAL A 146 -4.09 -2.94 10.26
N VAL A 147 -3.38 -3.08 9.14
CA VAL A 147 -2.88 -4.35 8.61
C VAL A 147 -1.35 -4.30 8.48
N GLY A 148 -0.68 -5.40 8.82
CA GLY A 148 0.74 -5.61 8.54
C GLY A 148 0.91 -6.39 7.23
N LEU A 149 1.68 -5.85 6.30
CA LEU A 149 1.95 -6.47 4.99
C LEU A 149 3.46 -6.79 4.92
N ILE A 150 3.80 -8.08 4.81
CA ILE A 150 5.18 -8.57 4.71
C ILE A 150 5.30 -9.31 3.38
N SER A 151 6.17 -8.84 2.48
CA SER A 151 6.42 -9.42 1.15
C SER A 151 7.76 -10.15 1.10
N PRO A 152 7.94 -11.09 0.16
CA PRO A 152 9.28 -11.59 -0.18
C PRO A 152 10.14 -10.51 -0.83
N TRP A 153 11.40 -10.87 -1.09
CA TRP A 153 12.31 -10.15 -1.99
C TRP A 153 11.87 -10.29 -3.45
#